data_AF-A0A925SMD9-F1
#
_entry.id   AF-A0A925SMD9-F1
#
_cell.length_a   1.000
_cell.length_b   1.000
_cell.length_c   1.000
_cell.angle_alpha   90.00
_cell.angle_beta   90.00
_cell.angle_gamma   90.00
#
_symmetry.space_group_name_H-M   'P 1'
#
loop_
_entity.id
_entity.type
_entity.pdbx_description
1 polymer ?
#
loop_
_entity_poly.entity_id
_entity_poly.type
_entity_poly.pdbx_seq_one_letter_code
_entity_poly.pdbx_strand_id
1 'polypeptide(L)'
;VATLAALRAAGWTPIILSGGFRNAIRPLADHLGIARVEAVDLYFDAAGDYAGFDETYPTTRSGGKPEVIRTLKAELKPARVVMVGDGVSDLETQPEVDLFIGFGRYVAREKVKAGATRFVSSLDAIPALLA
;
A
#
# COMPACT_ATOMS: atom_id res chain seq x y z
N VAL A 1 3.63 11.42 11.48
CA VAL A 1 4.13 10.22 12.22
C VAL A 1 5.64 10.11 12.02
N ALA A 2 6.41 9.78 13.06
CA ALA A 2 7.88 9.78 13.05
C ALA A 2 8.49 8.93 11.92
N THR A 3 7.98 7.71 11.73
CA THR A 3 8.44 6.81 10.65
C THR A 3 8.28 7.43 9.25
N LEU A 4 7.13 8.02 8.95
CA LEU A 4 6.93 8.69 7.66
C LEU A 4 7.84 9.92 7.49
N ALA A 5 8.09 10.66 8.56
CA ALA A 5 9.02 11.80 8.52
C ALA A 5 10.46 11.33 8.23
N ALA A 6 10.92 10.26 8.88
CA ALA A 6 12.24 9.67 8.63
C ALA A 6 12.37 9.14 7.19
N LEU A 7 11.35 8.44 6.69
CA LEU A 7 11.33 7.94 5.32
C LEU A 7 11.39 9.07 4.29
N ARG A 8 10.62 10.14 4.47
CA ARG A 8 10.66 11.32 3.60
C ARG A 8 12.01 12.02 3.64
N ALA A 9 12.60 12.18 4.83
CA ALA A 9 13.92 12.78 4.99
C ALA A 9 15.02 11.96 4.29
N ALA A 10 14.83 10.64 4.19
CA ALA A 10 15.69 9.73 3.44
C ALA A 10 15.33 9.64 1.93
N GLY A 11 14.42 10.48 1.43
CA GLY A 11 14.07 10.56 0.00
C GLY A 11 13.02 9.57 -0.48
N TRP A 12 12.35 8.83 0.43
CA TRP A 12 11.27 7.94 0.05
C TRP A 12 9.96 8.70 -0.20
N THR A 13 9.21 8.24 -1.20
CA THR A 13 7.86 8.73 -1.52
C THR A 13 6.81 7.73 -1.02
N PRO A 14 6.08 8.01 0.08
CA PRO A 14 5.04 7.11 0.57
C PRO A 14 3.82 7.12 -0.37
N ILE A 15 3.28 5.93 -0.64
CA ILE A 15 2.05 5.71 -1.43
C ILE A 15 1.18 4.72 -0.65
N ILE A 16 -0.13 4.95 -0.60
CA ILE A 16 -1.07 3.94 -0.11
C ILE A 16 -1.59 3.16 -1.31
N LEU A 17 -1.47 1.83 -1.27
CA LEU A 17 -2.05 0.92 -2.26
C LEU A 17 -3.02 -0.03 -1.55
N SER A 18 -4.30 0.00 -1.90
CA SER A 18 -5.35 -0.70 -1.18
C SER A 18 -6.42 -1.27 -2.09
N GLY A 19 -6.98 -2.43 -1.72
CA GLY A 19 -8.24 -2.93 -2.30
C GLY A 19 -9.47 -2.32 -1.65
N GLY A 20 -9.30 -1.49 -0.61
CA GLY A 20 -10.37 -0.73 0.01
C GLY A 20 -10.74 0.53 -0.79
N PHE A 21 -11.64 1.32 -0.21
CA PHE A 21 -12.22 2.47 -0.90
C PHE A 21 -11.44 3.76 -0.66
N ARG A 22 -11.11 4.46 -1.74
CA ARG A 22 -10.37 5.74 -1.72
C ARG A 22 -11.05 6.75 -0.80
N ASN A 23 -12.37 6.87 -0.87
CA ASN A 23 -13.17 7.82 -0.09
C ASN A 23 -12.96 7.64 1.41
N ALA A 24 -12.85 6.39 1.88
CA ALA A 24 -12.62 6.07 3.30
C ALA A 24 -11.14 6.25 3.72
N ILE A 25 -10.22 6.02 2.79
CA ILE A 25 -8.77 6.12 3.04
C ILE A 25 -8.31 7.58 3.03
N ARG A 26 -8.95 8.43 2.23
CA ARG A 26 -8.52 9.81 1.95
C ARG A 26 -8.29 10.65 3.23
N PRO A 27 -9.20 10.67 4.23
CA PRO A 27 -8.97 11.45 5.45
C PRO A 27 -7.72 11.02 6.23
N LEU A 28 -7.46 9.71 6.31
CA LEU A 28 -6.25 9.18 6.96
C LEU A 28 -5.00 9.58 6.17
N ALA A 29 -5.05 9.43 4.85
CA ALA A 29 -3.93 9.77 3.99
C ALA A 29 -3.58 11.27 4.09
N ASP A 30 -4.58 12.15 4.20
CA ASP A 30 -4.41 13.59 4.39
C ASP A 30 -3.79 13.90 5.75
N HIS A 31 -4.30 13.27 6.82
CA HIS A 31 -3.70 13.37 8.15
C HIS A 31 -2.24 12.93 8.20
N LEU A 32 -1.88 11.92 7.40
CA LEU A 32 -0.51 11.43 7.27
C LEU A 32 0.34 12.23 6.27
N GLY A 33 -0.26 13.14 5.49
CA GLY A 33 0.37 13.88 4.41
C GLY A 33 0.80 13.02 3.23
N ILE A 34 0.11 11.91 2.96
CA ILE A 34 0.38 11.00 1.85
C ILE A 34 -0.48 11.41 0.65
N ALA A 35 0.14 12.01 -0.36
CA ALA A 35 -0.59 12.53 -1.51
C ALA A 35 -1.22 11.42 -2.37
N ARG A 36 -0.42 10.41 -2.73
CA ARG A 36 -0.85 9.36 -3.66
C ARG A 36 -1.54 8.20 -2.91
N VAL A 37 -2.78 7.95 -3.31
CA VAL A 37 -3.57 6.80 -2.90
C VAL A 37 -3.96 6.06 -4.17
N GLU A 38 -3.79 4.75 -4.18
CA GLU A 38 -4.25 3.84 -5.22
C GLU A 38 -5.26 2.91 -4.57
N ALA A 39 -6.53 3.14 -4.86
CA ALA A 39 -7.66 2.51 -4.20
C ALA A 39 -8.91 2.61 -5.07
N VAL A 40 -9.93 1.82 -4.73
CA VAL A 40 -11.19 1.73 -5.47
C VAL A 40 -12.05 2.95 -5.17
N ASP A 41 -12.61 3.60 -6.18
CA ASP A 41 -13.56 4.70 -5.96
C ASP A 41 -14.95 4.19 -5.62
N LEU A 42 -15.60 4.81 -4.63
CA LEU A 42 -17.04 4.64 -4.37
C LEU A 42 -17.82 5.73 -5.08
N TYR A 43 -18.91 5.33 -5.70
CA TYR A 43 -19.85 6.22 -6.37
C TYR A 43 -21.09 6.41 -5.52
N PHE A 44 -21.56 7.66 -5.49
CA PHE A 44 -22.77 8.06 -4.80
C PHE A 44 -23.64 8.85 -5.77
N ASP A 45 -24.94 8.68 -5.66
CA ASP A 45 -25.89 9.46 -6.45
C ASP A 45 -26.07 10.88 -5.88
N ALA A 46 -26.97 11.65 -6.49
CA ALA A 46 -27.24 13.02 -6.06
C ALA A 46 -27.86 13.13 -4.66
N ALA A 47 -28.48 12.06 -4.14
CA ALA A 47 -29.01 12.00 -2.77
C ALA A 47 -27.95 11.60 -1.74
N GLY A 48 -26.77 11.17 -2.21
CA GLY A 48 -25.69 10.65 -1.37
C GLY A 48 -25.83 9.15 -1.08
N ASP A 49 -26.75 8.46 -1.75
CA ASP A 49 -26.93 7.02 -1.62
C ASP A 49 -25.88 6.27 -2.43
N TYR A 50 -25.54 5.06 -1.98
CA TYR A 50 -24.56 4.20 -2.65
C TYR A 50 -25.02 3.86 -4.07
N ALA A 51 -24.17 4.17 -5.06
CA ALA A 51 -24.45 3.97 -6.47
C ALA A 51 -23.46 3.00 -7.16
N GLY A 52 -22.59 2.34 -6.39
CA GLY A 52 -21.60 1.40 -6.92
C GLY A 52 -20.17 1.76 -6.54
N PHE A 53 -19.22 1.09 -7.19
CA PHE A 53 -17.79 1.37 -7.10
C PHE A 53 -17.13 1.17 -8.47
N ASP A 54 -15.89 1.60 -8.62
CA ASP A 54 -15.11 1.32 -9.82
C ASP A 54 -14.75 -0.18 -9.89
N GLU A 55 -15.63 -0.98 -10.49
CA GLU A 55 -15.42 -2.41 -10.69
C GLU A 55 -14.20 -2.73 -11.56
N THR A 56 -13.77 -1.78 -12.41
CA THR A 56 -12.68 -1.98 -13.36
C THR A 56 -11.30 -1.73 -12.73
N TYR A 57 -11.26 -1.03 -11.59
CA TYR A 57 -10.02 -0.65 -10.95
C TYR A 57 -9.20 -1.89 -10.55
N PRO A 58 -7.88 -1.94 -10.80
CA PRO A 58 -7.11 -3.19 -10.70
C PRO A 58 -7.24 -3.91 -9.36
N THR A 59 -7.27 -3.18 -8.25
CA THR A 59 -7.29 -3.75 -6.90
C THR A 59 -8.63 -4.40 -6.50
N THR A 60 -9.63 -4.42 -7.38
CA THR A 60 -10.87 -5.21 -7.21
C THR A 60 -10.70 -6.70 -7.50
N ARG A 61 -9.58 -7.11 -8.12
CA ARG A 61 -9.27 -8.50 -8.47
C ARG A 61 -7.90 -8.96 -7.93
N SER A 62 -7.72 -10.28 -7.84
CA SER A 62 -6.41 -10.89 -7.59
C SER A 62 -5.38 -10.44 -8.62
N GLY A 63 -4.15 -10.16 -8.19
CA GLY A 63 -3.11 -9.61 -9.07
C GLY A 63 -3.22 -8.10 -9.35
N GLY A 64 -4.23 -7.41 -8.83
CA GLY A 64 -4.41 -5.97 -9.02
C GLY A 64 -3.30 -5.10 -8.43
N LYS A 65 -2.83 -5.42 -7.22
CA LYS A 65 -1.72 -4.68 -6.58
C LYS A 65 -0.41 -4.77 -7.39
N PRO A 66 0.03 -5.96 -7.84
CA PRO A 66 1.14 -6.07 -8.79
C PRO A 66 0.99 -5.18 -10.03
N GLU A 67 -0.20 -5.16 -10.64
CA GLU A 67 -0.47 -4.33 -11.83
C GLU A 67 -0.29 -2.83 -11.54
N VAL A 68 -0.86 -2.33 -10.43
CA VAL A 68 -0.68 -0.92 -10.04
C VAL A 68 0.78 -0.59 -9.76
N ILE A 69 1.53 -1.49 -9.14
CA ILE A 69 2.97 -1.28 -8.88
C ILE A 69 3.75 -1.15 -10.20
N ARG A 70 3.44 -1.95 -11.23
CA ARG A 70 4.07 -1.80 -12.56
C ARG A 70 3.79 -0.43 -13.17
N THR A 71 2.54 0.03 -13.08
CA THR A 71 2.14 1.36 -13.54
C THR A 71 2.91 2.46 -12.82
N LEU A 72 2.98 2.39 -11.49
CA LEU A 72 3.74 3.35 -10.67
C LEU A 72 5.24 3.33 -10.97
N LYS A 73 5.83 2.15 -11.23
CA LYS A 73 7.24 2.03 -11.63
C LYS A 73 7.50 2.71 -12.98
N ALA A 74 6.59 2.56 -13.94
CA ALA A 74 6.69 3.22 -15.23
C ALA A 74 6.52 4.75 -15.12
N GLU A 75 5.58 5.22 -14.29
CA GLU A 75 5.29 6.64 -14.04
C GLU A 75 6.45 7.33 -13.31
N LEU A 76 6.85 6.78 -12.16
CA LEU A 76 7.75 7.45 -11.21
C LEU A 76 9.22 7.11 -11.41
N LYS A 77 9.53 6.01 -12.13
CA LYS A 77 10.89 5.49 -12.36
C LYS A 77 11.74 5.47 -11.08
N PRO A 78 11.23 4.88 -9.97
CA PRO A 78 11.94 4.90 -8.71
C PRO A 78 13.21 4.03 -8.79
N ALA A 79 14.25 4.42 -8.06
CA ALA A 79 15.46 3.61 -7.92
C ALA A 79 15.21 2.31 -7.12
N ARG A 80 14.23 2.33 -6.21
CA ARG A 80 13.87 1.20 -5.35
C ARG A 80 12.39 1.29 -4.95
N VAL A 81 11.71 0.15 -4.89
CA VAL A 81 10.32 -0.02 -4.47
C VAL A 81 10.27 -0.99 -3.30
N VAL A 82 9.59 -0.57 -2.23
CA VAL A 82 9.36 -1.38 -1.03
C VAL A 82 7.87 -1.46 -0.80
N MET A 83 7.34 -2.68 -0.68
CA MET A 83 5.96 -2.90 -0.28
C MET A 83 5.91 -3.34 1.19
N VAL A 84 4.98 -2.76 1.95
CA VAL A 84 4.71 -3.12 3.34
C VAL A 84 3.24 -3.51 3.44
N GLY A 85 2.94 -4.71 3.92
CA GLY A 85 1.55 -5.17 4.03
C GLY A 85 1.38 -6.44 4.87
N ASP A 86 0.17 -6.67 5.35
CA ASP A 86 -0.19 -7.79 6.23
C ASP A 86 -0.95 -8.91 5.51
N GLY A 87 -1.40 -8.67 4.28
CA GLY A 87 -2.26 -9.55 3.52
C GLY A 87 -1.53 -10.43 2.50
N VAL A 88 -2.22 -11.48 2.05
CA VAL A 88 -1.74 -12.33 0.96
C VAL A 88 -1.65 -11.56 -0.35
N SER A 89 -2.59 -10.65 -0.63
CA SER A 89 -2.55 -9.79 -1.81
C SER A 89 -1.39 -8.78 -1.79
N ASP A 90 -0.87 -8.44 -0.61
CA ASP A 90 0.37 -7.66 -0.49
C ASP A 90 1.58 -8.54 -0.81
N LEU A 91 1.61 -9.76 -0.25
CA LEU A 91 2.68 -10.73 -0.54
C LEU A 91 2.78 -11.05 -2.04
N GLU A 92 1.66 -11.10 -2.76
CA GLU A 92 1.62 -11.29 -4.22
C GLU A 92 2.39 -10.23 -5.01
N THR A 93 2.69 -9.06 -4.42
CA THR A 93 3.48 -7.99 -5.06
C THR A 93 4.98 -8.26 -5.09
N GLN A 94 5.46 -9.28 -4.38
CA GLN A 94 6.89 -9.57 -4.22
C GLN A 94 7.68 -9.63 -5.55
N PRO A 95 7.15 -10.18 -6.67
CA PRO A 95 7.86 -10.15 -7.95
C PRO A 95 8.04 -8.76 -8.56
N GLU A 96 7.28 -7.76 -8.11
CA GLU A 96 7.25 -6.41 -8.68
C GLU A 96 8.04 -5.38 -7.87
N VAL A 97 8.48 -5.74 -6.67
CA VAL A 97 9.16 -4.84 -5.72
C VAL A 97 10.54 -5.36 -5.34
N ASP A 98 11.45 -4.46 -4.95
CA ASP A 98 12.80 -4.83 -4.52
C ASP A 98 12.84 -5.43 -3.12
N LEU A 99 11.84 -5.10 -2.29
CA LEU A 99 11.68 -5.66 -0.95
C LEU A 99 10.21 -5.71 -0.56
N PHE A 100 9.75 -6.88 -0.13
CA PHE A 100 8.49 -7.05 0.56
C PHE A 100 8.71 -7.20 2.07
N ILE A 101 8.06 -6.34 2.86
CA ILE A 101 8.07 -6.36 4.32
C ILE A 101 6.67 -6.75 4.81
N GLY A 102 6.54 -7.94 5.40
CA GLY A 102 5.31 -8.35 6.06
C GLY A 102 5.08 -7.57 7.35
N PHE A 103 3.85 -7.11 7.57
CA PHE A 103 3.46 -6.37 8.77
C PHE A 103 2.50 -7.18 9.65
N GLY A 104 2.87 -7.43 10.90
CA GLY A 104 2.15 -8.35 11.78
C GLY A 104 1.66 -7.76 13.11
N ARG A 105 1.56 -6.43 13.25
CA ARG A 105 1.20 -5.80 14.54
C ARG A 105 -0.15 -6.26 15.07
N TYR A 106 -1.15 -6.35 14.19
CA TYR A 106 -2.53 -6.67 14.56
C TYR A 106 -2.83 -8.16 14.39
N VAL A 107 -2.45 -8.72 13.22
CA VAL A 107 -2.60 -10.14 12.92
C VAL A 107 -1.36 -10.63 12.20
N ALA A 108 -0.64 -11.56 12.81
CA ALA A 108 0.50 -12.23 12.19
C ALA A 108 0.01 -13.43 11.36
N ARG A 109 -0.26 -13.21 10.07
CA ARG A 109 -0.70 -14.29 9.17
C ARG A 109 0.48 -15.18 8.80
N GLU A 110 0.42 -16.46 9.13
CA GLU A 110 1.52 -17.42 8.88
C GLU A 110 1.97 -17.45 7.42
N LYS A 111 1.04 -17.43 6.45
CA LYS A 111 1.40 -17.38 5.02
C LYS A 111 2.23 -16.14 4.65
N VAL A 112 1.91 -14.99 5.23
CA VAL A 112 2.64 -13.73 4.97
C VAL A 112 3.98 -13.76 5.68
N LYS A 113 4.02 -14.22 6.93
CA LYS A 113 5.26 -14.36 7.70
C LYS A 113 6.25 -15.33 7.04
N ALA A 114 5.77 -16.45 6.50
CA ALA A 114 6.59 -17.43 5.81
C ALA A 114 7.08 -16.94 4.43
N GLY A 115 6.29 -16.12 3.72
CA GLY A 115 6.65 -15.61 2.40
C GLY A 115 7.46 -14.31 2.41
N ALA A 116 7.41 -13.54 3.50
CA ALA A 116 8.02 -12.22 3.53
C ALA A 116 9.54 -12.26 3.67
N THR A 117 10.23 -11.42 2.88
CA THR A 117 11.69 -11.25 2.97
C THR A 117 12.11 -10.66 4.31
N ARG A 118 11.27 -9.78 4.87
CA ARG A 118 11.38 -9.23 6.23
C ARG A 118 9.99 -9.22 6.85
N PHE A 119 9.91 -9.36 8.17
CA PHE A 119 8.64 -9.30 8.89
C PHE A 119 8.78 -8.45 10.13
N VAL A 120 7.88 -7.49 10.33
CA VAL A 120 7.91 -6.55 11.47
C VAL A 120 6.55 -6.42 12.12
N SER A 121 6.52 -6.11 13.41
CA SER A 121 5.30 -5.79 14.18
C SER A 121 5.20 -4.32 14.58
N SER A 122 6.18 -3.50 14.18
CA SER A 122 6.18 -2.05 14.37
C SER A 122 6.66 -1.35 13.11
N LEU A 123 6.01 -0.24 12.76
CA LEU A 123 6.44 0.61 11.65
C LEU A 123 7.80 1.27 11.93
N ASP A 124 8.14 1.48 13.20
CA ASP A 124 9.39 2.13 13.60
C ASP A 124 10.64 1.29 13.28
N ALA A 125 10.46 -0.01 13.00
CA ALA A 125 11.53 -0.88 12.55
C ALA A 125 11.87 -0.70 11.06
N ILE A 126 10.97 -0.12 10.27
CA ILE A 126 11.12 -0.04 8.80
C ILE A 126 12.34 0.78 8.38
N PRO A 127 12.62 1.99 8.93
CA PRO A 127 13.76 2.79 8.48
C PRO A 127 15.10 2.05 8.56
N ALA A 128 15.32 1.25 9.62
CA ALA A 128 16.54 0.46 9.80
C ALA A 128 16.69 -0.67 8.77
N LEU A 129 15.60 -1.13 8.16
CA LEU A 129 15.62 -2.16 7.11
C LEU A 129 15.90 -1.58 5.71
N LEU A 130 15.81 -0.26 5.58
CA LEU A 130 15.95 0.45 4.30
C LEU A 130 17.25 1.23 4.17
N ALA A 131 17.99 1.37 5.28
CA ALA A 131 19.32 1.96 5.34
C ALA A 131 20.37 1.14 4.57
#